data_AF-A0A8I1LK47-F1
#
_entry.id   AF-A0A8I1LK47-F1
#
_cell.length_a   1.000
_cell.length_b   1.000
_cell.length_c   1.000
_cell.angle_alpha   90.00
_cell.angle_beta   90.00
_cell.angle_gamma   90.00
#
_symmetry.space_group_name_H-M   'P 1'
#
loop_
_entity.id
_entity.type
_entity.pdbx_description
1 polymer ?
#
loop_
_entity_poly.entity_id
_entity_poly.type
_entity_poly.pdbx_seq_one_letter_code
_entity_poly.pdbx_strand_id
1 'polypeptide(L)' 'MLALGILGALIGAALGATIARARGGDRADMAQYAAGYGIALGILGMFAGLFLLLSMA' A
#
# COMPACT_ATOMS: atom_id res chain seq x y z
N MET A 1 -13.88 -1.04 -6.04
CA MET A 1 -12.87 -2.00 -5.52
C MET A 1 -11.46 -1.76 -6.06
N LEU A 2 -11.22 -1.87 -7.37
CA LEU A 2 -9.87 -1.69 -7.96
C LEU A 2 -9.22 -0.33 -7.62
N ALA A 3 -10.00 0.76 -7.66
CA ALA A 3 -9.50 2.10 -7.32
C ALA A 3 -8.96 2.20 -5.88
N LEU A 4 -9.64 1.60 -4.89
CA LEU A 4 -9.19 1.62 -3.50
C LEU A 4 -7.91 0.79 -3.31
N GLY A 5 -7.79 -0.34 -4.01
CA GLY A 5 -6.57 -1.16 -3.97
C GLY A 5 -5.37 -0.42 -4.58
N ILE A 6 -5.55 0.25 -5.72
CA ILE A 6 -4.48 1.02 -6.36
C ILE A 6 -4.07 2.21 -5.48
N LEU A 7 -5.03 2.95 -4.92
CA LEU A 7 -4.75 4.04 -3.99
C LEU A 7 -3.99 3.55 -2.75
N GLY A 8 -4.45 2.45 -2.14
CA GLY A 8 -3.78 1.82 -1.01
C GLY A 8 -2.34 1.42 -1.37
N ALA A 9 -2.13 0.82 -2.53
CA ALA A 9 -0.81 0.40 -2.98
C ALA A 9 0.15 1.57 -3.22
N LEU A 10 -0.32 2.67 -3.83
CA LEU A 10 0.49 3.85 -4.06
C LEU A 10 0.86 4.57 -2.75
N ILE A 11 -0.11 4.72 -1.85
CA ILE A 11 0.11 5.30 -0.52
C ILE A 11 1.09 4.43 0.28
N GLY A 12 0.90 3.11 0.25
CA GLY A 12 1.79 2.16 0.90
C GLY A 12 3.20 2.20 0.33
N ALA A 13 3.34 2.24 -0.99
CA ALA A 13 4.66 2.34 -1.62
C ALA A 13 5.39 3.62 -1.23
N ALA A 14 4.70 4.77 -1.23
CA ALA A 14 5.28 6.04 -0.80
C ALA A 14 5.68 6.03 0.69
N LEU A 15 4.82 5.48 1.57
CA LEU A 15 5.13 5.34 3.00
C LEU A 15 6.30 4.39 3.25
N GLY A 16 6.32 3.23 2.59
CA GLY A 16 7.42 2.28 2.71
C GLY A 16 8.76 2.88 2.27
N ALA A 17 8.79 3.53 1.11
CA ALA A 17 9.99 4.20 0.61
C ALA A 17 10.48 5.30 1.55
N THR A 18 9.58 6.14 2.07
CA THR A 18 9.93 7.23 2.99
C THR A 18 10.43 6.73 4.33
N ILE A 19 9.85 5.65 4.88
CA ILE A 19 10.31 5.00 6.11
C ILE A 19 11.70 4.38 5.92
N ALA A 20 11.94 3.67 4.82
CA ALA A 20 13.25 3.12 4.51
C ALA A 20 14.32 4.21 4.38
N ARG A 21 13.98 5.31 3.69
CA ARG A 21 14.87 6.47 3.57
C ARG A 21 15.17 7.11 4.93
N ALA A 22 14.17 7.25 5.80
CA ALA A 22 14.33 7.80 7.14
C ALA A 22 15.22 6.90 8.04
N ARG A 23 15.29 5.61 7.75
CA ARG A 23 16.16 4.64 8.43
C ARG A 23 17.57 4.53 7.83
N GLY A 24 17.89 5.37 6.83
CA GLY A 24 19.19 5.35 6.14
C GLY A 24 19.37 4.20 5.16
N GLY A 25 18.29 3.54 4.75
CA GLY A 25 18.32 2.44 3.77
C GLY A 25 18.71 2.91 2.37
N ASP A 26 19.33 2.02 1.61
CA ASP A 26 19.74 2.28 0.24
C ASP A 26 18.55 2.24 -0.76
N ARG A 27 18.83 2.30 -2.07
CA ARG A 27 17.78 2.24 -3.10
C ARG A 27 17.06 0.89 -3.14
N ALA A 28 17.75 -0.21 -2.84
CA ALA A 28 17.15 -1.53 -2.79
C ALA A 28 16.25 -1.66 -1.56
N ASP A 29 16.69 -1.16 -0.40
CA ASP A 29 15.89 -1.11 0.82
C ASP A 29 14.60 -0.30 0.62
N MET A 30 14.71 0.87 -0.01
CA MET A 30 13.56 1.70 -0.34
C MET A 30 12.57 0.97 -1.25
N ALA A 31 13.06 0.25 -2.27
CA ALA A 31 12.21 -0.51 -3.18
C ALA A 31 11.52 -1.69 -2.46
N GLN A 32 12.24 -2.39 -1.58
CA GLN A 32 11.70 -3.52 -0.83
C GLN A 32 10.63 -3.07 0.19
N TYR A 33 10.87 -1.98 0.91
CA TYR A 33 9.86 -1.40 1.80
C TYR A 33 8.66 -0.86 1.03
N ALA A 34 8.90 -0.16 -0.10
CA ALA A 34 7.81 0.32 -0.95
C ALA A 34 6.93 -0.83 -1.44
N ALA A 35 7.54 -1.93 -1.92
CA ALA A 35 6.80 -3.11 -2.34
C ALA A 35 6.03 -3.74 -1.18
N GLY A 36 6.66 -3.93 -0.01
CA GLY A 36 6.02 -4.52 1.17
C GLY A 36 4.83 -3.71 1.67
N TYR A 37 5.00 -2.41 1.88
CA TYR A 37 3.92 -1.53 2.33
C TYR A 37 2.85 -1.34 1.25
N GLY A 38 3.24 -1.26 -0.03
CA GLY A 38 2.31 -1.15 -1.15
C GLY A 38 1.41 -2.38 -1.28
N ILE A 39 1.97 -3.59 -1.14
CA ILE A 39 1.16 -4.82 -1.13
C ILE A 39 0.21 -4.81 0.06
N ALA A 40 0.71 -4.53 1.26
CA ALA A 40 -0.10 -4.54 2.49
C ALA A 40 -1.30 -3.57 2.39
N LEU A 41 -1.05 -2.31 2.03
CA LEU A 41 -2.12 -1.31 1.92
C LEU A 41 -3.00 -1.50 0.68
N GLY A 42 -2.46 -2.07 -0.42
CA GLY A 42 -3.25 -2.41 -1.59
C GLY A 42 -4.27 -3.52 -1.31
N ILE A 43 -3.86 -4.56 -0.59
CA ILE A 43 -4.75 -5.63 -0.11
C ILE A 43 -5.81 -5.04 0.83
N LEU A 44 -5.42 -4.17 1.77
CA LEU A 44 -6.34 -3.49 2.67
C LEU A 44 -7.39 -2.65 1.92
N GLY A 45 -6.97 -1.92 0.89
CA GLY A 45 -7.88 -1.17 0.01
C GLY A 45 -8.84 -2.07 -0.78
N MET A 46 -8.39 -3.25 -1.21
CA MET A 46 -9.27 -4.26 -1.81
C MET A 46 -10.33 -4.75 -0.85
N PHE A 47 -9.96 -5.11 0.39
CA PHE A 47 -10.91 -5.53 1.42
C PHE A 47 -11.87 -4.42 1.81
N ALA A 48 -11.40 -3.18 1.94
CA ALA A 48 -12.27 -2.02 2.17
C ALA A 48 -13.30 -1.86 1.04
N GLY A 49 -12.86 -2.03 -0.22
CA GLY A 49 -13.74 -1.99 -1.38
C GLY A 49 -14.77 -3.13 -1.41
N LEU A 50 -14.38 -4.34 -1.01
CA LEU A 50 -15.28 -5.48 -0.86
C LEU A 50 -16.31 -5.25 0.25
N PHE A 51 -15.86 -4.75 1.40
CA PHE A 51 -16.72 -4.44 2.54
C PHE A 51 -17.76 -3.38 2.18
N LEU A 52 -17.35 -2.29 1.53
CA LEU A 52 -18.24 -1.25 1.02
C LEU A 52 -19.27 -1.83 0.04
N LEU A 53 -18.82 -2.68 -0.89
CA LEU A 53 -19.71 -3.32 -1.84
C LEU A 53 -20.75 -4.21 -1.14
N LEU A 54 -20.31 -5.03 -0.17
CA LEU A 54 -21.17 -5.93 0.59
C LEU A 54 -22.15 -5.17 1.49
N SER A 55 -21.75 -4.02 2.03
CA SER A 55 -22.59 -3.22 2.92
C SER A 55 -23.76 -2.53 2.21
N MET A 56 -23.73 -2.48 0.87
CA MET A 56 -24.74 -1.84 0.03
C MET A 56 -25.66 -2.84 -0.67
N ALA A 57 -25.45 -4.15 -0.45
CA ALA A 57 -26.24 -5.25 -1.01
C ALA A 57 -27.31 -5.72 -0.03
#